data_AF-A0A6J4QXR2-F1
#
_entry.id   AF-A0A6J4QXR2-F1
#
_cell.length_a   1.000
_cell.length_b   1.000
_cell.length_c   1.000
_cell.angle_alpha   90.00
_cell.angle_beta   90.00
_cell.angle_gamma   90.00
#
_symmetry.space_group_name_H-M   'P 1'
#
loop_
_entity.id
_entity.type
_entity.pdbx_description
1 polymer ?
#
loop_
_entity_poly.entity_id
_entity_poly.type
_entity_poly.pdbx_seq_one_letter_code
_entity_poly.pdbx_strand_id
1 'polypeptide(L)'
;MGMTGEQWRFFEELLAYLREELEARKDPEGVEQRIRMFASLAGEAGRDQVLRDKRLAEEGFVYLSEKGERRIKHIDELTPLDVPAVLAEMEKTAAVSGEYMESDGAVYVIEYGGRKLITPDPGDPSASLRTRWRGLKDGWRPMG
;
A
#
# COMPACT_ATOMS: atom_id res chain seq x y z
N MET A 1 24.94 -14.67 9.08
CA MET A 1 24.46 -15.25 7.81
C MET A 1 23.72 -14.14 7.09
N GLY A 2 24.14 -13.79 5.87
CA GLY A 2 23.50 -12.73 5.08
C GLY A 2 22.18 -13.18 4.44
N MET A 3 21.44 -12.23 3.87
CA MET A 3 20.24 -12.53 3.08
C MET A 3 20.54 -13.45 1.89
N THR A 4 19.57 -14.28 1.54
CA THR A 4 19.65 -15.12 0.33
C THR A 4 19.44 -14.28 -0.93
N GLY A 5 19.89 -14.79 -2.08
CA GLY A 5 19.65 -14.14 -3.38
C GLY A 5 18.16 -14.04 -3.74
N GLU A 6 17.31 -14.88 -3.17
CA GLU A 6 15.86 -14.75 -3.33
C GLU A 6 15.27 -13.61 -2.49
N GLN A 7 15.75 -13.44 -1.26
CA GLN A 7 15.35 -12.33 -0.40
C GLN A 7 15.75 -10.99 -1.01
N TRP A 8 16.96 -10.88 -1.55
CA TRP A 8 17.39 -9.68 -2.27
C TRP A 8 16.51 -9.38 -3.49
N ARG A 9 16.21 -10.38 -4.32
CA ARG A 9 15.32 -10.17 -5.47
C ARG A 9 13.92 -9.73 -5.06
N PHE A 10 13.35 -10.35 -4.02
CA PHE A 10 12.05 -9.93 -3.50
C PHE A 10 12.08 -8.48 -2.99
N PHE A 11 13.15 -8.07 -2.31
CA PHE A 11 13.31 -6.70 -1.85
C PHE A 11 13.37 -5.70 -3.02
N GLU A 12 14.14 -5.99 -4.06
CA GLU A 12 14.22 -5.13 -5.25
C GLU A 12 12.86 -5.03 -5.98
N GLU A 13 12.13 -6.14 -6.10
CA GLU A 13 10.78 -6.14 -6.67
C GLU A 13 9.80 -5.29 -5.82
N LEU A 14 9.89 -5.40 -4.49
CA LEU A 14 9.10 -4.57 -3.59
C LEU A 14 9.45 -3.08 -3.76
N LEU A 15 10.74 -2.73 -3.88
CA LEU A 15 11.16 -1.35 -4.12
C LEU A 15 10.62 -0.82 -5.45
N ALA A 16 10.68 -1.61 -6.52
CA ALA A 16 10.13 -1.22 -7.81
C ALA A 16 8.63 -0.91 -7.72
N TYR A 17 7.86 -1.81 -7.09
CA TYR A 17 6.44 -1.61 -6.85
C TYR A 17 6.17 -0.34 -6.02
N LEU A 18 6.90 -0.12 -4.93
CA LEU A 18 6.73 1.07 -4.10
C LEU A 18 7.04 2.37 -4.87
N ARG A 19 8.03 2.36 -5.76
CA ARG A 19 8.32 3.51 -6.63
C ARG A 19 7.17 3.82 -7.57
N GLU A 20 6.62 2.80 -8.22
CA GLU A 20 5.45 2.94 -9.10
C GLU A 20 4.23 3.49 -8.33
N GLU A 21 3.98 2.99 -7.12
CA GLU A 21 2.92 3.49 -6.24
C GLU A 21 3.10 4.97 -5.85
N LEU A 22 4.34 5.40 -5.58
CA LEU A 22 4.63 6.79 -5.28
C LEU A 22 4.35 7.68 -6.50
N GLU A 23 4.75 7.26 -7.71
CA GLU A 23 4.44 8.00 -8.94
C GLU A 23 2.93 8.07 -9.19
N ALA A 24 2.21 6.98 -9.02
CA ALA A 24 0.74 6.95 -9.15
C ALA A 24 0.04 7.85 -8.11
N ARG A 25 0.67 8.15 -6.97
CA ARG A 25 0.15 9.08 -5.95
C ARG A 25 0.42 10.55 -6.27
N LYS A 26 1.36 10.83 -7.17
CA LYS A 26 1.66 12.18 -7.67
C LYS A 26 0.76 12.58 -8.84
N ASP A 27 0.29 11.59 -9.61
CA ASP A 27 -0.53 11.82 -10.79
C ASP A 27 -1.74 12.73 -10.50
N PRO A 28 -1.84 13.92 -11.15
CA PRO A 28 -2.88 14.88 -10.86
C PRO A 28 -4.31 14.33 -11.05
N GLU A 29 -4.54 13.57 -12.13
CA GLU A 29 -5.85 13.02 -12.44
C GLU A 29 -6.27 11.96 -11.42
N GLY A 30 -5.36 11.04 -11.08
CA GLY A 30 -5.55 10.03 -10.04
C GLY A 30 -5.73 10.64 -8.66
N VAL A 31 -5.03 11.74 -8.33
CA VAL A 31 -5.23 12.49 -7.09
C VAL A 31 -6.63 13.09 -7.02
N GLU A 32 -7.09 13.76 -8.08
CA GLU A 32 -8.44 14.32 -8.10
C GLU A 32 -9.52 13.24 -7.97
N GLN A 33 -9.36 12.13 -8.66
CA GLN A 33 -10.26 10.99 -8.57
C GLN A 33 -10.32 10.45 -7.14
N ARG A 34 -9.17 10.22 -6.49
CA ARG A 34 -9.10 9.79 -5.10
C ARG A 34 -9.68 10.83 -4.15
N ILE A 35 -9.44 12.13 -4.34
CA ILE A 35 -10.06 13.19 -3.53
C ILE A 35 -11.58 13.10 -3.61
N ARG A 36 -12.16 13.02 -4.81
CA ARG A 36 -13.61 12.91 -4.99
C ARG A 36 -14.16 11.65 -4.28
N MET A 37 -13.47 10.53 -4.44
CA MET A 37 -13.82 9.26 -3.82
C MET A 37 -13.76 9.33 -2.29
N PHE A 38 -12.61 9.66 -1.70
CA PHE A 38 -12.45 9.71 -0.25
C PHE A 38 -13.24 10.84 0.42
N ALA A 39 -13.46 11.97 -0.26
CA ALA A 39 -14.34 13.02 0.23
C ALA A 39 -15.81 12.58 0.27
N SER A 40 -16.26 11.75 -0.69
CA SER A 40 -17.62 11.20 -0.66
C SER A 40 -17.86 10.27 0.55
N LEU A 41 -16.80 9.60 0.99
CA LEU A 41 -16.80 8.63 2.09
C LEU A 41 -16.63 9.32 3.45
N ALA A 42 -15.62 10.16 3.60
CA ALA A 42 -15.17 10.72 4.89
C ALA A 42 -15.14 12.26 4.93
N GLY A 43 -15.73 12.94 3.95
CA GLY A 43 -15.75 14.40 3.90
C GLY A 43 -14.35 15.01 3.80
N GLU A 44 -14.11 16.11 4.53
CA GLU A 44 -12.81 16.79 4.53
C GLU A 44 -11.67 15.90 5.00
N ALA A 45 -11.91 15.01 5.98
CA ALA A 45 -10.89 14.08 6.46
C ALA A 45 -10.38 13.14 5.35
N GLY A 46 -11.25 12.69 4.45
CA GLY A 46 -10.87 11.88 3.30
C GLY A 46 -10.05 12.65 2.28
N ARG A 47 -10.43 13.90 2.00
CA ARG A 47 -9.66 14.80 1.12
C ARG A 47 -8.26 15.06 1.69
N ASP A 48 -8.17 15.38 2.97
CA ASP A 48 -6.92 15.71 3.65
C ASP A 48 -5.95 14.52 3.68
N GLN A 49 -6.48 13.30 3.84
CA GLN A 49 -5.70 12.08 3.75
C GLN A 49 -5.06 11.92 2.35
N VAL A 50 -5.83 12.11 1.27
CA VAL A 50 -5.29 12.01 -0.09
C VAL A 50 -4.24 13.08 -0.38
N LEU A 51 -4.44 14.32 0.09
CA LEU A 51 -3.46 15.39 -0.05
C LEU A 51 -2.19 15.13 0.75
N ARG A 52 -2.32 14.52 1.94
CA ARG A 52 -1.17 14.07 2.73
C ARG A 52 -0.40 12.96 2.03
N ASP A 53 -1.10 11.98 1.47
CA ASP A 53 -0.48 10.87 0.74
C ASP A 53 0.24 11.35 -0.53
N LYS A 54 -0.32 12.35 -1.24
CA LYS A 54 0.37 13.02 -2.34
C LYS A 54 1.67 13.69 -1.88
N ARG A 55 1.63 14.50 -0.81
CA ARG A 55 2.83 15.20 -0.31
C ARG A 55 3.93 14.22 0.10
N LEU A 56 3.56 13.17 0.82
CA LEU A 56 4.51 12.12 1.20
C LEU A 56 5.09 11.42 -0.03
N ALA A 57 4.29 11.20 -1.06
CA ALA A 57 4.77 10.62 -2.31
C ALA A 57 5.75 11.53 -3.03
N GLU A 58 5.47 12.83 -3.11
CA GLU A 58 6.38 13.86 -3.67
C GLU A 58 7.73 13.88 -2.94
N GLU A 59 7.72 13.65 -1.64
CA GLU A 59 8.90 13.57 -0.78
C GLU A 59 9.53 12.15 -0.71
N GLY A 60 8.99 11.15 -1.42
CA GLY A 60 9.56 9.80 -1.46
C GLY A 60 9.31 8.92 -0.22
N PHE A 61 8.34 9.28 0.62
CA PHE A 61 8.02 8.53 1.84
C PHE A 61 6.99 7.42 1.59
N VAL A 62 7.27 6.25 2.18
CA VAL A 62 6.32 5.13 2.25
C VAL A 62 5.87 4.89 3.68
N TYR A 63 4.72 4.23 3.80
CA TYR A 63 4.20 3.78 5.10
C TYR A 63 4.71 2.39 5.44
N LEU A 64 4.91 2.16 6.73
CA LEU A 64 5.21 0.86 7.30
C LEU A 64 4.34 0.66 8.53
N SER A 65 3.97 -0.58 8.79
CA SER A 65 3.19 -0.98 9.96
C SER A 65 4.03 -1.91 10.81
N GLU A 66 4.39 -1.45 12.01
CA GLU A 66 5.21 -2.21 12.94
C GLU A 66 4.54 -2.20 14.31
N LYS A 67 4.26 -3.38 14.86
CA LYS A 67 3.62 -3.54 16.19
C LYS A 67 2.30 -2.77 16.35
N GLY A 68 1.55 -2.62 15.26
CA GLY A 68 0.27 -1.90 15.24
C GLY A 68 0.40 -0.38 15.06
N GLU A 69 1.62 0.16 15.05
CA GLU A 69 1.88 1.57 14.80
C GLU A 69 2.26 1.80 13.33
N ARG A 70 1.72 2.87 12.76
CA ARG A 70 2.05 3.31 11.40
C ARG A 70 3.20 4.30 11.46
N ARG A 71 4.31 3.99 10.80
CA ARG A 71 5.48 4.87 10.66
C ARG A 71 5.69 5.22 9.18
N ILE A 72 6.51 6.24 8.93
CA ILE A 72 6.96 6.62 7.59
C ILE A 72 8.46 6.46 7.48
N LYS A 73 8.96 6.09 6.29
CA LYS A 73 10.38 6.03 5.99
C LYS A 73 10.62 6.40 4.52
N HIS A 74 11.73 7.05 4.24
CA HIS A 74 12.07 7.40 2.86
C HIS A 74 12.40 6.12 2.07
N ILE A 75 11.95 6.03 0.81
CA ILE A 75 12.09 4.82 0.01
C ILE A 75 13.56 4.40 -0.20
N ASP A 76 14.45 5.37 -0.38
CA ASP A 76 15.89 5.11 -0.56
C ASP A 76 16.61 4.72 0.74
N GLU A 77 15.96 4.87 1.89
CA GLU A 77 16.49 4.42 3.18
C GLU A 77 15.97 3.02 3.56
N LEU A 78 15.04 2.47 2.79
CA LEU A 78 14.52 1.13 3.04
C LEU A 78 15.64 0.12 2.96
N THR A 79 15.58 -0.82 3.88
CA THR A 79 16.45 -1.98 3.93
C THR A 79 15.58 -3.23 3.89
N PRO A 80 16.16 -4.39 3.60
CA PRO A 80 15.40 -5.63 3.68
C PRO A 80 14.82 -5.95 5.07
N LEU A 81 15.34 -5.34 6.14
CA LEU A 81 14.77 -5.45 7.49
C LEU A 81 13.40 -4.77 7.61
N ASP A 82 13.10 -3.83 6.72
CA ASP A 82 11.84 -3.08 6.70
C ASP A 82 10.72 -3.84 5.97
N VAL A 83 11.06 -4.87 5.17
CA VAL A 83 10.10 -5.64 4.36
C VAL A 83 8.92 -6.17 5.16
N PRO A 84 9.07 -6.80 6.33
CA PRO A 84 7.92 -7.26 7.11
C PRO A 84 6.95 -6.12 7.45
N ALA A 85 7.47 -4.93 7.78
CA ALA A 85 6.65 -3.79 8.17
C ALA A 85 5.96 -3.13 6.96
N VAL A 86 6.63 -3.09 5.81
CA VAL A 86 6.00 -2.65 4.54
C VAL A 86 4.86 -3.61 4.16
N LEU A 87 5.11 -4.92 4.19
CA LEU A 87 4.11 -5.92 3.81
C LEU A 87 2.93 -5.95 4.79
N ALA A 88 3.17 -5.74 6.08
CA ALA A 88 2.10 -5.60 7.07
C ALA A 88 1.20 -4.39 6.80
N GLU A 89 1.77 -3.27 6.34
CA GLU A 89 0.99 -2.09 5.95
C GLU A 89 0.16 -2.35 4.68
N MET A 90 0.74 -3.05 3.70
CA MET A 90 0.04 -3.45 2.48
C MET A 90 -1.12 -4.41 2.78
N GLU A 91 -0.89 -5.39 3.67
CA GLU A 91 -1.94 -6.31 4.15
C GLU A 91 -3.05 -5.57 4.89
N LYS A 92 -2.71 -4.62 5.77
CA LYS A 92 -3.68 -3.79 6.49
C LYS A 92 -4.52 -2.96 5.52
N THR A 93 -3.88 -2.32 4.55
CA THR A 93 -4.58 -1.50 3.54
C THR A 93 -5.53 -2.38 2.72
N ALA A 94 -5.08 -3.55 2.29
CA ALA A 94 -5.91 -4.48 1.52
C ALA A 94 -7.03 -5.13 2.33
N ALA A 95 -6.84 -5.38 3.62
CA ALA A 95 -7.90 -5.86 4.51
C ALA A 95 -9.00 -4.81 4.69
N VAL A 96 -8.63 -3.54 4.84
CA VAL A 96 -9.59 -2.43 4.86
C VAL A 96 -10.31 -2.32 3.51
N SER A 97 -9.59 -2.44 2.39
CA SER A 97 -10.22 -2.51 1.07
C SER A 97 -11.18 -3.70 0.97
N GLY A 98 -10.80 -4.86 1.54
CA GLY A 98 -11.51 -6.14 1.55
C GLY A 98 -12.80 -6.17 2.38
N GLU A 99 -12.80 -5.59 3.59
CA GLU A 99 -13.99 -5.49 4.45
C GLU A 99 -15.07 -4.57 3.86
N TYR A 100 -14.69 -3.70 2.94
CA TYR A 100 -15.57 -2.79 2.23
C TYR A 100 -15.79 -3.18 0.75
N MET A 101 -15.25 -4.32 0.30
CA MET A 101 -15.21 -4.84 -1.08
C MET A 101 -16.20 -5.99 -1.29
N GLU A 102 -17.14 -5.81 -2.21
CA GLU A 102 -17.68 -6.92 -3.00
C GLU A 102 -17.19 -6.69 -4.43
N SER A 103 -16.29 -7.54 -4.94
CA SER A 103 -15.81 -7.50 -6.34
C SER A 103 -16.22 -8.80 -7.02
N ASP A 104 -16.97 -8.67 -8.11
CA ASP A 104 -17.29 -9.76 -9.05
C ASP A 104 -16.25 -9.90 -10.18
N GLY A 105 -15.14 -9.16 -10.09
CA GLY A 105 -14.10 -9.08 -11.11
C GLY A 105 -14.36 -8.05 -12.21
N ALA A 106 -15.46 -7.28 -12.16
CA ALA A 106 -15.77 -6.20 -13.10
C ALA A 106 -15.89 -4.83 -12.43
N VAL A 107 -16.36 -4.78 -11.18
CA VAL A 107 -16.59 -3.54 -10.42
C VAL A 107 -16.11 -3.64 -8.97
N TYR A 108 -15.56 -2.53 -8.48
CA TYR A 108 -15.14 -2.24 -7.12
C TYR A 108 -16.25 -1.47 -6.39
N VAL A 109 -16.73 -2.02 -5.28
CA VAL A 109 -17.61 -1.33 -4.33
C VAL A 109 -16.77 -0.89 -3.13
N ILE A 110 -16.80 0.39 -2.75
CA ILE A 110 -16.30 0.86 -1.44
C ILE A 110 -17.49 1.22 -0.58
N GLU A 111 -17.63 0.57 0.57
CA GLU A 111 -18.51 1.03 1.63
C GLU A 111 -17.72 1.83 2.69
N TYR A 112 -18.19 3.01 3.10
CA TYR A 112 -17.62 3.72 4.25
C TYR A 112 -18.70 4.59 4.90
N GLY A 113 -18.87 4.47 6.22
CA GLY A 113 -19.90 5.21 6.94
C GLY A 113 -21.33 4.99 6.43
N GLY A 114 -21.62 3.79 5.88
CA GLY A 114 -22.92 3.44 5.30
C GLY A 114 -23.19 3.96 3.88
N ARG A 115 -22.16 4.48 3.18
CA ARG A 115 -22.24 4.91 1.78
C ARG A 115 -21.47 3.96 0.89
N LYS A 116 -22.06 3.55 -0.24
CA LYS A 116 -21.46 2.68 -1.24
C LYS A 116 -21.07 3.46 -2.49
N LEU A 117 -19.86 3.26 -2.99
CA LEU A 117 -19.37 3.80 -4.26
C LEU A 117 -18.97 2.66 -5.19
N ILE A 118 -19.44 2.67 -6.43
CA ILE A 118 -19.17 1.63 -7.44
C ILE A 118 -18.28 2.24 -8.54
N THR A 119 -17.15 1.60 -8.85
CA THR A 119 -16.18 2.04 -9.88
C THR A 119 -15.54 0.80 -10.51
N PRO A 120 -14.91 0.85 -11.71
CA PRO A 120 -14.19 -0.30 -12.26
C PRO A 120 -13.11 -0.81 -11.31
N ASP A 121 -12.94 -2.14 -11.21
CA ASP A 121 -11.91 -2.78 -10.38
C ASP A 121 -10.53 -2.64 -11.02
N PRO A 122 -9.57 -1.88 -10.43
CA PRO A 122 -8.21 -1.80 -10.95
C PRO A 122 -7.38 -3.07 -10.66
N GLY A 123 -7.94 -4.04 -9.91
CA GLY A 123 -7.23 -5.17 -9.35
C GLY A 123 -6.42 -4.78 -8.12
N ASP A 124 -5.83 -5.78 -7.46
CA ASP A 124 -4.87 -5.59 -6.38
C ASP A 124 -3.45 -5.88 -6.90
N PRO A 125 -2.72 -4.86 -7.40
CA PRO A 125 -1.39 -5.05 -7.97
C PRO A 125 -0.37 -5.57 -6.95
N SER A 126 -0.67 -5.44 -5.65
CA SER A 126 0.18 -5.94 -4.58
C SER A 126 -0.05 -7.43 -4.24
N ALA A 127 -1.11 -8.06 -4.75
CA ALA A 127 -1.51 -9.42 -4.36
C ALA A 127 -0.43 -10.47 -4.62
N SER A 128 0.33 -10.34 -5.72
CA SER A 128 1.45 -11.22 -6.06
C SER A 128 2.59 -11.11 -5.03
N LEU A 129 2.97 -9.89 -4.65
CA LEU A 129 3.99 -9.61 -3.64
C LEU A 129 3.59 -10.18 -2.28
N ARG A 130 2.34 -9.96 -1.85
CA ARG A 130 1.84 -10.52 -0.58
C ARG A 130 1.79 -12.05 -0.60
N THR A 131 1.46 -12.65 -1.74
CA THR A 131 1.46 -14.12 -1.90
C THR A 131 2.87 -14.69 -1.79
N ARG A 132 3.83 -14.08 -2.48
CA ARG A 132 5.23 -14.48 -2.42
C ARG A 132 5.83 -14.26 -1.03
N TRP A 133 5.49 -13.15 -0.38
CA TRP A 133 5.90 -12.86 1.00
C TRP A 133 5.51 -13.99 1.97
N ARG A 134 4.29 -14.53 1.88
CA ARG A 134 3.83 -15.63 2.74
C ARG A 134 4.71 -16.87 2.66
N GLY A 135 5.34 -17.14 1.52
CA GLY A 135 6.30 -18.24 1.34
C GLY A 135 7.71 -17.92 1.85
N LEU A 136 8.07 -16.64 1.94
CA LEU A 136 9.43 -16.19 2.31
C LEU A 136 9.57 -15.78 3.78
N LYS A 137 8.47 -15.37 4.42
CA LYS A 137 8.48 -14.70 5.73
C LYS A 137 9.14 -15.52 6.85
N ASP A 138 8.97 -16.85 6.85
CA ASP A 138 9.49 -17.72 7.91
C ASP A 138 11.03 -17.80 7.88
N GLY A 139 11.63 -17.56 6.71
CA GLY A 139 13.09 -17.47 6.53
C GLY A 139 13.65 -16.05 6.60
N TRP A 140 12.81 -15.02 6.74
CA TRP A 140 13.18 -13.61 6.64
C TRP A 140 13.84 -13.03 7.91
N ARG A 141 14.50 -13.87 8.71
CA ARG A 141 15.02 -13.41 10.01
C ARG A 141 15.96 -12.21 9.86
N PRO A 142 15.82 -11.18 10.70
CA PRO A 142 16.75 -10.07 10.74
C PRO A 142 18.14 -10.60 11.12
N MET A 143 19.20 -10.02 10.56
CA MET A 143 20.50 -10.12 11.21
C MET A 143 20.34 -9.50 12.59
N GLY A 144 20.66 -10.28 13.63
CA GLY A 144 20.53 -9.88 15.03
C GLY A 144 21.34 -8.66 15.40
#